data_AF-A0A919SE58-F1
#
_entry.id   AF-A0A919SE58-F1
#
_cell.length_a   1.000
_cell.length_b   1.000
_cell.length_c   1.000
_cell.angle_alpha   90.00
_cell.angle_beta   90.00
_cell.angle_gamma   90.00
#
_symmetry.space_group_name_H-M   'P 1'
#
loop_
_entity.id
_entity.type
_entity.pdbx_description
1 polymer ?
#
loop_
_entity_poly.entity_id
_entity_poly.type
_entity_poly.pdbx_seq_one_letter_code
_entity_poly.pdbx_strand_id
1 'polypeptide(L)'
;MKIAVYGAAGYQGRLVLAELARRAIAAVPLGRADAAATDHAALTEAFTGSDGVVNCAGPFLISGLGPLRAALDAGIPYVDTAGEQAYLRDTYALSGMGPAVPAATDAGVPTDLLAHLIADRWGPLADIAVTHDIVGGGGASRGSLRSLAGIRWRPRTEGDTGFPLTEVLTIPRHVQVGRVEGFVSTALAAGFGTPLAAGLIESLPEGPGEEDRRLQRFRYVVDARTLDNREVQGVVEGRDTYGTTAVIAVETLLRLTATARTGVAAPGEVLDAAEFLGALGAYGISHQVTGSS
;
A
#
# COMPACT_ATOMS: atom_id res chain seq x y z
N MET A 1 -1.22 6.03 22.99
CA MET A 1 -1.51 5.24 21.79
C MET A 1 -0.63 4.01 21.75
N LYS A 2 -1.19 2.85 21.44
CA LYS A 2 -0.57 1.53 21.42
C LYS A 2 -1.01 0.79 20.15
N ILE A 3 -0.07 0.48 19.26
CA ILE A 3 -0.35 -0.08 17.93
C ILE A 3 0.08 -1.54 17.88
N ALA A 4 -0.83 -2.44 17.48
CA ALA A 4 -0.49 -3.83 17.19
C ALA A 4 0.15 -3.95 15.81
N VAL A 5 1.29 -4.64 15.73
CA VAL A 5 1.97 -4.93 14.46
C VAL A 5 1.91 -6.43 14.22
N TYR A 6 0.97 -6.87 13.38
CA TYR A 6 0.81 -8.29 13.05
C TYR A 6 1.76 -8.68 11.91
N GLY A 7 2.58 -9.71 12.10
CA GLY A 7 3.74 -10.00 11.25
C GLY A 7 5.01 -9.25 11.66
N ALA A 8 5.13 -8.87 12.93
CA ALA A 8 6.22 -8.07 13.50
C ALA A 8 7.63 -8.62 13.25
N ALA A 9 7.80 -9.95 13.21
CA ALA A 9 9.10 -10.57 12.99
C ALA A 9 9.57 -10.47 11.51
N GLY A 10 8.64 -10.24 10.57
CA GLY A 10 8.95 -10.13 9.16
C GLY A 10 9.60 -8.80 8.78
N TYR A 11 10.24 -8.76 7.62
CA TYR A 11 10.95 -7.59 7.10
C TYR A 11 10.16 -6.27 7.23
N GLN A 12 8.96 -6.21 6.65
CA GLN A 12 8.13 -4.99 6.71
C GLN A 12 7.66 -4.69 8.14
N GLY A 13 7.34 -5.72 8.93
CA GLY A 13 6.96 -5.57 10.34
C GLY A 13 8.06 -4.91 11.17
N ARG A 14 9.33 -5.30 10.96
CA ARG A 14 10.48 -4.69 11.65
C ARG A 14 10.68 -3.23 11.27
N LEU A 15 10.42 -2.85 10.02
CA LEU A 15 10.47 -1.45 9.58
C LEU A 15 9.33 -0.61 10.18
N VAL A 16 8.12 -1.17 10.27
CA VAL A 16 6.99 -0.53 10.96
C VAL A 16 7.29 -0.35 12.45
N LEU A 17 7.86 -1.35 13.13
CA LEU A 17 8.29 -1.23 14.52
C LEU A 17 9.36 -0.14 14.70
N ALA A 18 10.34 -0.06 13.80
CA ALA A 18 11.35 0.98 13.83
C ALA A 18 10.74 2.39 13.64
N GLU A 19 9.76 2.52 12.75
CA GLU A 19 9.07 3.79 12.52
C GLU A 19 8.19 4.21 13.70
N LEU A 20 7.46 3.27 14.33
CA LEU A 20 6.71 3.53 15.56
C LEU A 20 7.65 3.99 16.70
N ALA A 21 8.80 3.32 16.85
CA ALA A 21 9.81 3.69 17.84
C ALA A 21 10.37 5.10 17.57
N ARG A 22 10.66 5.45 16.31
CA ARG A 22 11.12 6.79 15.89
C ARG A 22 10.10 7.88 16.25
N ARG A 23 8.80 7.56 16.20
CA ARG A 23 7.70 8.46 16.60
C ARG A 23 7.33 8.37 18.09
N ALA A 24 8.05 7.60 18.89
CA ALA A 24 7.75 7.34 20.30
C ALA A 24 6.33 6.78 20.55
N ILE A 25 5.82 5.95 19.63
CA ILE A 25 4.53 5.28 19.74
C ILE A 25 4.76 3.85 20.25
N ALA A 26 4.00 3.43 21.26
CA ALA A 26 4.11 2.08 21.81
C ALA A 26 3.62 1.04 20.81
N ALA A 27 4.39 -0.04 20.62
CA ALA A 27 4.05 -1.13 19.71
C ALA A 27 3.80 -2.44 20.47
N VAL A 28 2.84 -3.24 19.99
CA VAL A 28 2.64 -4.64 20.37
C VAL A 28 3.07 -5.50 19.20
N PRO A 29 4.28 -6.10 19.25
CA PRO A 29 4.71 -7.01 18.20
C PRO A 29 3.90 -8.30 18.28
N LEU A 30 3.21 -8.66 17.20
CA LEU A 30 2.44 -9.89 17.07
C LEU A 30 2.92 -10.68 15.84
N GLY A 31 2.94 -11.99 15.95
CA GLY A 31 3.26 -12.94 14.89
C GLY A 31 2.22 -14.05 14.79
N ARG A 32 2.45 -14.98 13.86
CA ARG A 32 1.56 -16.13 13.63
C ARG A 32 1.51 -17.12 14.81
N ALA A 33 2.50 -17.07 15.71
CA ALA A 33 2.52 -17.87 16.93
C ALA A 33 1.62 -17.28 18.03
N ASP A 34 1.37 -15.97 18.00
CA ASP A 34 0.53 -15.27 18.98
C ASP A 34 -0.95 -15.43 18.63
N ALA A 35 -1.28 -15.35 17.34
CA ALA A 35 -2.60 -15.66 16.82
C ALA A 35 -2.50 -16.20 15.39
N ALA A 36 -3.11 -17.35 15.12
CA ALA A 36 -3.18 -17.87 13.77
C ALA A 36 -4.13 -17.01 12.92
N ALA A 37 -3.77 -16.77 11.65
CA ALA A 37 -4.59 -15.95 10.75
C ALA A 37 -6.04 -16.48 10.57
N THR A 38 -6.29 -17.76 10.84
CA THR A 38 -7.61 -18.39 10.72
C THR A 38 -8.41 -18.40 12.03
N ASP A 39 -7.78 -18.07 13.15
CA ASP A 39 -8.42 -18.08 14.47
C ASP A 39 -8.93 -16.69 14.81
N HIS A 40 -10.20 -16.44 14.49
CA HIS A 40 -10.83 -15.14 14.68
C HIS A 40 -10.89 -14.71 16.15
N ALA A 41 -11.15 -15.64 17.07
CA ALA A 41 -11.25 -15.33 18.50
C ALA A 41 -9.88 -14.94 19.06
N ALA A 42 -8.84 -15.72 18.73
CA ALA A 42 -7.47 -15.40 19.14
C ALA A 42 -6.98 -14.07 18.56
N LEU A 43 -7.30 -13.77 17.28
CA LEU A 43 -6.95 -12.49 16.66
C LEU A 43 -7.66 -11.32 17.34
N THR A 44 -8.96 -11.46 17.64
CA THR A 44 -9.74 -10.42 18.31
C THR A 44 -9.20 -10.15 19.72
N GLU A 45 -8.88 -11.21 20.47
CA GLU A 45 -8.22 -11.10 21.78
C GLU A 45 -6.86 -10.41 21.65
N ALA A 46 -6.03 -10.82 20.68
CA ALA A 46 -4.70 -10.25 20.48
C ALA A 46 -4.72 -8.76 20.09
N PHE A 47 -5.75 -8.31 19.37
CA PHE A 47 -5.91 -6.90 19.01
C PHE A 47 -6.56 -6.07 20.12
N THR A 48 -7.31 -6.70 21.03
CA THR A 48 -8.00 -6.02 22.12
C THR A 48 -7.03 -5.19 22.97
N GLY A 49 -7.40 -3.93 23.24
CA GLY A 49 -6.56 -2.99 24.00
C GLY A 49 -5.44 -2.33 23.18
N SER A 50 -5.44 -2.52 21.85
CA SER A 50 -4.66 -1.70 20.91
C SER A 50 -5.56 -0.62 20.30
N ASP A 51 -4.98 0.53 19.99
CA ASP A 51 -5.67 1.66 19.35
C ASP A 51 -5.72 1.52 17.82
N GLY A 52 -5.00 0.54 17.26
CA GLY A 52 -4.98 0.24 15.83
C GLY A 52 -4.08 -0.95 15.52
N VAL A 53 -4.24 -1.50 14.31
CA VAL A 53 -3.49 -2.65 13.78
C VAL A 53 -2.80 -2.26 12.48
N VAL A 54 -1.49 -2.52 12.38
CA VAL A 54 -0.75 -2.58 11.12
C VAL A 54 -0.46 -4.05 10.81
N ASN A 55 -1.04 -4.58 9.74
CA ASN A 55 -0.78 -5.94 9.29
C ASN A 55 0.28 -5.98 8.18
N CYS A 56 1.41 -6.58 8.50
CA CYS A 56 2.55 -6.82 7.60
C CYS A 56 2.71 -8.32 7.24
N ALA A 57 1.75 -9.17 7.61
CA ALA A 57 1.83 -10.62 7.52
C ALA A 57 1.32 -11.17 6.18
N GLY A 58 2.07 -10.94 5.10
CA GLY A 58 1.84 -11.57 3.80
C GLY A 58 2.18 -13.07 3.75
N PRO A 59 1.79 -13.81 2.69
CA PRO A 59 1.01 -13.35 1.53
C PRO A 59 -0.48 -13.12 1.87
N PHE A 60 -1.04 -11.99 1.44
CA PHE A 60 -2.35 -11.53 1.93
C PHE A 60 -3.54 -12.32 1.36
N LEU A 61 -3.39 -12.92 0.17
CA LEU A 61 -4.38 -13.83 -0.40
C LEU A 61 -4.68 -15.05 0.48
N ILE A 62 -3.73 -15.45 1.33
CA ILE A 62 -3.86 -16.62 2.20
C ILE A 62 -4.21 -16.20 3.62
N SER A 63 -3.51 -15.20 4.16
CA SER A 63 -3.59 -14.85 5.59
C SER A 63 -4.14 -13.46 5.89
N GLY A 64 -4.53 -12.67 4.89
CA GLY A 64 -4.91 -11.26 5.09
C GLY A 64 -6.32 -11.08 5.66
N LEU A 65 -7.30 -11.86 5.19
CA LEU A 65 -8.71 -11.62 5.52
C LEU A 65 -9.05 -11.87 7.00
N GLY A 66 -8.38 -12.81 7.66
CA GLY A 66 -8.66 -13.12 9.07
C GLY A 66 -8.34 -11.96 10.01
N PRO A 67 -7.10 -11.44 10.01
CA PRO A 67 -6.73 -10.24 10.76
C PRO A 67 -7.61 -9.05 10.46
N LEU A 68 -7.93 -8.80 9.18
CA LEU A 68 -8.83 -7.71 8.79
C LEU A 68 -10.22 -7.88 9.42
N ARG A 69 -10.84 -9.05 9.30
CA ARG A 69 -12.17 -9.32 9.90
C ARG A 69 -12.17 -9.16 11.42
N ALA A 70 -11.14 -9.66 12.11
CA ALA A 70 -11.03 -9.50 13.56
C ALA A 70 -10.95 -8.02 13.96
N ALA A 71 -10.17 -7.20 13.25
CA ALA A 71 -10.09 -5.76 13.54
C ALA A 71 -11.42 -5.03 13.22
N LEU A 72 -12.04 -5.34 12.09
CA LEU A 72 -13.35 -4.81 11.69
C LEU A 72 -14.43 -5.12 12.74
N ASP A 73 -14.52 -6.37 13.21
CA ASP A 73 -15.51 -6.80 14.20
C ASP A 73 -15.24 -6.21 15.59
N ALA A 74 -13.96 -6.07 15.96
CA ALA A 74 -13.54 -5.45 17.22
C ALA A 74 -13.67 -3.91 17.24
N GLY A 75 -14.00 -3.26 16.12
CA GLY A 75 -14.06 -1.80 16.04
C GLY A 75 -12.70 -1.11 16.02
N ILE A 76 -11.63 -1.84 15.68
CA ILE A 76 -10.25 -1.36 15.78
C ILE A 76 -9.77 -0.86 14.40
N PRO A 77 -9.19 0.35 14.30
CA PRO A 77 -8.59 0.84 13.07
C PRO A 77 -7.56 -0.14 12.50
N TYR A 78 -7.62 -0.40 11.20
CA TYR A 78 -6.77 -1.38 10.55
C TYR A 78 -6.14 -0.83 9.27
N VAL A 79 -4.85 -1.11 9.09
CA VAL A 79 -4.17 -0.94 7.80
C VAL A 79 -3.33 -2.18 7.49
N ASP A 80 -3.10 -2.43 6.20
CA ASP A 80 -2.14 -3.44 5.77
C ASP A 80 -1.26 -2.98 4.62
N THR A 81 -0.19 -3.72 4.37
CA THR A 81 0.77 -3.41 3.30
C THR A 81 0.59 -4.34 2.09
N ALA A 82 -0.65 -4.72 1.78
CA ALA A 82 -0.94 -5.63 0.68
C ALA A 82 -0.72 -4.98 -0.70
N GLY A 83 -0.31 -5.78 -1.68
CA GLY A 83 -0.18 -5.37 -3.09
C GLY A 83 -1.07 -6.20 -4.03
N GLU A 84 -1.77 -7.20 -3.52
CA GLU A 84 -2.49 -8.18 -4.31
C GLU A 84 -3.93 -7.70 -4.63
N GLN A 85 -4.21 -7.36 -5.90
CA GLN A 85 -5.55 -6.92 -6.33
C GLN A 85 -6.69 -7.88 -5.93
N ALA A 86 -6.46 -9.19 -6.03
CA ALA A 86 -7.49 -10.17 -5.68
C ALA A 86 -7.83 -10.12 -4.18
N TYR A 87 -6.85 -9.87 -3.32
CA TYR A 87 -7.09 -9.64 -1.89
C TYR A 87 -7.88 -8.35 -1.69
N LEU A 88 -7.47 -7.24 -2.31
CA LEU A 88 -8.18 -5.96 -2.18
C LEU A 88 -9.65 -6.07 -2.59
N ARG A 89 -9.94 -6.77 -3.69
CA ARG A 89 -11.32 -7.02 -4.12
C ARG A 89 -12.15 -7.69 -3.04
N ASP A 90 -11.59 -8.70 -2.39
CA ASP A 90 -12.25 -9.43 -1.31
C ASP A 90 -12.39 -8.55 -0.05
N THR A 91 -11.41 -7.69 0.26
CA THR A 91 -11.50 -6.76 1.40
C THR A 91 -12.63 -5.75 1.23
N TYR A 92 -12.80 -5.17 0.04
CA TYR A 92 -13.84 -4.17 -0.20
C TYR A 92 -15.27 -4.73 -0.16
N ALA A 93 -15.43 -6.06 -0.20
CA ALA A 93 -16.71 -6.71 0.01
C ALA A 93 -17.07 -6.90 1.50
N LEU A 94 -16.12 -6.63 2.41
CA LEU A 94 -16.34 -6.74 3.85
C LEU A 94 -16.99 -5.48 4.42
N SER A 95 -17.71 -5.69 5.52
CA SER A 95 -18.26 -4.64 6.37
C SER A 95 -17.88 -4.92 7.82
N GLY A 96 -17.96 -3.91 8.67
CA GLY A 96 -17.67 -4.04 10.10
C GLY A 96 -17.60 -2.67 10.78
N MET A 97 -17.37 -2.68 12.08
CA MET A 97 -17.37 -1.47 12.91
C MET A 97 -16.05 -0.70 12.85
N GLY A 98 -14.92 -1.40 12.70
CA GLY A 98 -13.60 -0.77 12.61
C GLY A 98 -13.41 -0.09 11.25
N PRO A 99 -12.76 1.08 11.19
CA PRO A 99 -12.30 1.63 9.92
C PRO A 99 -11.09 0.84 9.41
N ALA A 100 -11.04 0.56 8.10
CA ALA A 100 -9.90 -0.13 7.50
C ALA A 100 -9.47 0.49 6.17
N VAL A 101 -8.15 0.63 5.97
CA VAL A 101 -7.54 1.03 4.70
C VAL A 101 -6.52 -0.03 4.27
N PRO A 102 -6.84 -0.91 3.30
CA PRO A 102 -5.89 -1.87 2.78
C PRO A 102 -4.87 -1.18 1.86
N ALA A 103 -3.78 -1.86 1.55
CA ALA A 103 -2.75 -1.35 0.63
C ALA A 103 -2.17 0.02 1.03
N ALA A 104 -1.92 0.22 2.32
CA ALA A 104 -1.21 1.38 2.86
C ALA A 104 0.30 1.30 2.53
N THR A 105 0.63 1.32 1.25
CA THR A 105 1.98 1.16 0.69
C THR A 105 2.55 2.47 0.18
N ASP A 106 3.85 2.47 -0.08
CA ASP A 106 4.59 3.61 -0.63
C ASP A 106 4.07 4.12 -1.96
N ALA A 107 3.52 3.24 -2.79
CA ALA A 107 2.88 3.62 -4.03
C ALA A 107 1.36 3.79 -3.86
N GLY A 108 0.70 2.83 -3.22
CA GLY A 108 -0.76 2.72 -3.21
C GLY A 108 -1.45 3.95 -2.63
N VAL A 109 -1.02 4.45 -1.46
CA VAL A 109 -1.65 5.64 -0.86
C VAL A 109 -1.29 6.91 -1.64
N PRO A 110 -0.01 7.22 -1.92
CA PRO A 110 0.30 8.49 -2.57
C PRO A 110 -0.27 8.64 -3.97
N THR A 111 -0.27 7.60 -4.80
CA THR A 111 -0.84 7.69 -6.17
C THR A 111 -2.36 7.79 -6.16
N ASP A 112 -3.03 7.14 -5.22
CA ASP A 112 -4.47 7.23 -5.01
C ASP A 112 -4.91 8.65 -4.61
N LEU A 113 -4.18 9.25 -3.67
CA LEU A 113 -4.43 10.62 -3.22
C LEU A 113 -4.05 11.64 -4.30
N LEU A 114 -3.03 11.37 -5.11
CA LEU A 114 -2.66 12.22 -6.22
C LEU A 114 -3.75 12.23 -7.32
N ALA A 115 -4.33 11.07 -7.62
CA ALA A 115 -5.48 10.97 -8.51
C ALA A 115 -6.69 11.75 -7.96
N HIS A 116 -6.91 11.72 -6.64
CA HIS A 116 -7.93 12.54 -5.99
C HIS A 116 -7.68 14.04 -6.19
N LEU A 117 -6.45 14.52 -5.96
CA LEU A 117 -6.10 15.94 -6.19
C LEU A 117 -6.25 16.37 -7.65
N ILE A 118 -5.92 15.50 -8.60
CA ILE A 118 -6.14 15.76 -10.03
C ILE A 118 -7.65 15.90 -10.31
N ALA A 119 -8.46 14.97 -9.82
CA ALA A 119 -9.91 15.01 -10.04
C ALA A 119 -10.58 16.20 -9.35
N ASP A 120 -10.12 16.59 -8.16
CA ASP A 120 -10.62 17.77 -7.45
C ASP A 120 -10.38 19.06 -8.24
N ARG A 121 -9.21 19.17 -8.89
CA ARG A 121 -8.85 20.37 -9.67
C ARG A 121 -9.44 20.41 -11.08
N TRP A 122 -9.51 19.28 -11.78
CA TRP A 122 -9.92 19.24 -13.20
C TRP A 122 -11.26 18.53 -13.46
N GLY A 123 -11.93 18.03 -12.42
CA GLY A 123 -13.20 17.32 -12.52
C GLY A 123 -13.05 15.87 -13.00
N PRO A 124 -14.13 15.25 -13.51
CA PRO A 124 -14.13 13.87 -13.98
C PRO A 124 -13.08 13.61 -15.07
N LEU A 125 -12.52 12.39 -15.06
CA LEU A 125 -11.40 12.00 -15.91
C LEU A 125 -11.84 10.94 -16.93
N ALA A 126 -11.35 11.03 -18.15
CA ALA A 126 -11.57 10.02 -19.18
C ALA A 126 -10.78 8.75 -18.85
N ASP A 127 -9.50 8.89 -18.53
CA ASP A 127 -8.62 7.80 -18.14
C ASP A 127 -7.46 8.25 -17.25
N ILE A 128 -6.94 7.29 -16.48
CA ILE A 128 -5.71 7.38 -15.70
C ILE A 128 -4.80 6.21 -16.06
N ALA A 129 -3.52 6.50 -16.26
CA ALA A 129 -2.44 5.54 -16.28
C ALA A 129 -1.51 5.80 -15.08
N VAL A 130 -1.28 4.76 -14.27
CA VAL A 130 -0.34 4.82 -13.15
C VAL A 130 0.90 4.00 -13.51
N THR A 131 2.08 4.63 -13.51
CA THR A 131 3.35 3.97 -13.80
C THR A 131 4.26 3.98 -12.58
N HIS A 132 4.74 2.80 -12.20
CA HIS A 132 5.76 2.65 -11.16
C HIS A 132 7.14 2.46 -11.76
N ASP A 133 8.05 3.38 -11.47
CA ASP A 133 9.47 3.26 -11.79
C ASP A 133 10.29 3.19 -10.51
N ILE A 134 11.02 2.09 -10.32
CA ILE A 134 11.85 1.85 -9.15
C ILE A 134 13.21 1.38 -9.63
N VAL A 135 14.26 2.08 -9.19
CA VAL A 135 15.64 1.79 -9.56
C VAL A 135 16.51 1.56 -8.33
N GLY A 136 17.42 0.58 -8.40
CA GLY A 136 18.27 0.17 -7.29
C GLY A 136 17.53 -0.68 -6.24
N GLY A 137 18.04 -0.71 -5.01
CA GLY A 137 17.28 -1.27 -3.88
C GLY A 137 17.41 -2.77 -3.61
N GLY A 138 18.36 -3.47 -4.23
CA GLY A 138 18.69 -4.86 -3.84
C GLY A 138 17.60 -5.91 -4.10
N GLY A 139 16.51 -5.55 -4.79
CA GLY A 139 15.42 -6.46 -5.15
C GLY A 139 14.28 -6.54 -4.13
N ALA A 140 13.37 -7.49 -4.36
CA ALA A 140 12.16 -7.67 -3.56
C ALA A 140 12.41 -8.52 -2.30
N SER A 141 11.71 -8.21 -1.21
CA SER A 141 11.64 -9.05 -0.01
C SER A 141 10.96 -10.39 -0.27
N ARG A 142 11.22 -11.40 0.57
CA ARG A 142 10.55 -12.70 0.50
C ARG A 142 9.02 -12.56 0.58
N GLY A 143 8.52 -11.60 1.35
CA GLY A 143 7.09 -11.30 1.43
C GLY A 143 6.54 -10.84 0.08
N SER A 144 7.19 -9.85 -0.54
CA SER A 144 6.81 -9.32 -1.85
C SER A 144 6.91 -10.39 -2.96
N LEU A 145 7.94 -11.23 -2.94
CA LEU A 145 8.07 -12.34 -3.90
C LEU A 145 6.94 -13.36 -3.78
N ARG A 146 6.49 -13.68 -2.57
CA ARG A 146 5.33 -14.57 -2.35
C ARG A 146 4.03 -13.91 -2.85
N SER A 147 3.87 -12.60 -2.69
CA SER A 147 2.73 -11.84 -3.24
C SER A 147 2.72 -11.85 -4.77
N LEU A 148 3.89 -11.67 -5.40
CA LEU A 148 4.05 -11.68 -6.86
C LEU A 148 3.71 -13.03 -7.50
N ALA A 149 3.97 -14.15 -6.82
CA ALA A 149 3.66 -15.48 -7.34
C ALA A 149 2.16 -15.71 -7.64
N GLY A 150 1.26 -14.92 -7.02
CA GLY A 150 -0.19 -14.97 -7.26
C GLY A 150 -0.71 -13.97 -8.29
N ILE A 151 0.16 -13.13 -8.85
CA ILE A 151 -0.21 -12.01 -9.74
C ILE A 151 -0.18 -12.45 -11.21
N ARG A 152 -1.24 -12.14 -11.98
CA ARG A 152 -1.34 -12.41 -13.42
C ARG A 152 -1.30 -11.10 -14.22
N TRP A 153 -0.25 -10.86 -15.00
CA TRP A 153 -0.07 -9.61 -15.77
C TRP A 153 -0.27 -9.79 -17.30
N ARG A 154 -0.52 -8.70 -18.02
CA ARG A 154 -0.57 -8.64 -19.50
C ARG A 154 0.09 -7.36 -20.03
N PRO A 155 1.06 -7.41 -20.95
CA PRO A 155 1.63 -6.21 -21.58
C PRO A 155 0.66 -5.55 -22.58
N ARG A 156 0.77 -4.23 -22.78
CA ARG A 156 -0.06 -3.46 -23.76
C ARG A 156 0.72 -2.77 -24.90
N THR A 157 1.91 -2.17 -24.72
CA THR A 157 2.71 -1.50 -25.79
C THR A 157 4.19 -1.21 -25.38
N GLU A 158 5.06 -0.77 -26.32
CA GLU A 158 6.51 -0.55 -26.12
C GLU A 158 6.86 0.45 -24.99
N GLY A 159 7.80 0.06 -24.12
CA GLY A 159 8.40 0.90 -23.06
C GLY A 159 7.99 0.53 -21.64
N ASP A 160 6.71 0.26 -21.41
CA ASP A 160 6.13 -0.08 -20.10
C ASP A 160 5.30 -1.38 -20.14
N THR A 161 5.36 -2.15 -19.05
CA THR A 161 4.66 -3.43 -18.96
C THR A 161 3.41 -3.31 -18.10
N GLY A 162 2.24 -3.66 -18.65
CA GLY A 162 0.98 -3.64 -17.91
C GLY A 162 1.06 -4.52 -16.66
N PHE A 163 0.69 -3.94 -15.52
CA PHE A 163 0.88 -4.54 -14.19
C PHE A 163 -0.37 -4.32 -13.32
N PRO A 164 -0.81 -5.33 -12.55
CA PRO A 164 -2.02 -5.23 -11.76
C PRO A 164 -1.76 -4.50 -10.43
N LEU A 165 -1.60 -3.18 -10.54
CA LEU A 165 -1.44 -2.25 -9.42
C LEU A 165 -2.74 -2.08 -8.62
N THR A 166 -2.61 -1.82 -7.33
CA THR A 166 -3.76 -1.67 -6.40
C THR A 166 -4.69 -0.51 -6.77
N GLU A 167 -4.12 0.51 -7.42
CA GLU A 167 -4.74 1.75 -7.89
C GLU A 167 -5.92 1.52 -8.83
N VAL A 168 -5.89 0.41 -9.60
CA VAL A 168 -6.99 0.00 -10.47
C VAL A 168 -8.27 -0.29 -9.67
N LEU A 169 -8.15 -0.62 -8.39
CA LEU A 169 -9.28 -0.88 -7.50
C LEU A 169 -9.57 0.28 -6.54
N THR A 170 -8.56 1.07 -6.17
CA THR A 170 -8.72 2.14 -5.17
C THR A 170 -9.25 3.42 -5.84
N ILE A 171 -8.63 3.88 -6.93
CA ILE A 171 -8.96 5.17 -7.59
C ILE A 171 -10.44 5.28 -8.01
N PRO A 172 -11.05 4.29 -8.70
CA PRO A 172 -12.44 4.41 -9.16
C PRO A 172 -13.48 4.49 -8.04
N ARG A 173 -13.09 4.36 -6.77
CA ARG A 173 -14.01 4.38 -5.63
C ARG A 173 -14.38 5.80 -5.21
N HIS A 174 -13.50 6.77 -5.44
CA HIS A 174 -13.64 8.17 -5.07
C HIS A 174 -13.38 9.13 -6.23
N VAL A 175 -12.82 8.65 -7.34
CA VAL A 175 -12.63 9.44 -8.57
C VAL A 175 -13.60 8.96 -9.66
N GLN A 176 -14.34 9.89 -10.25
CA GLN A 176 -15.12 9.63 -11.46
C GLN A 176 -14.17 9.50 -12.65
N VAL A 177 -13.83 8.26 -13.03
CA VAL A 177 -12.91 7.96 -14.12
C VAL A 177 -13.45 6.86 -15.04
N GLY A 178 -13.25 7.00 -16.34
CA GLY A 178 -13.69 6.01 -17.33
C GLY A 178 -12.83 4.73 -17.35
N ARG A 179 -11.51 4.86 -17.15
CA ARG A 179 -10.56 3.75 -17.12
C ARG A 179 -9.34 4.05 -16.24
N VAL A 180 -8.88 3.07 -15.47
CA VAL A 180 -7.60 3.11 -14.74
C VAL A 180 -6.74 1.94 -15.17
N GLU A 181 -5.49 2.21 -15.56
CA GLU A 181 -4.51 1.19 -15.95
C GLU A 181 -3.23 1.33 -15.11
N GLY A 182 -2.63 0.20 -14.78
CA GLY A 182 -1.37 0.13 -14.02
C GLY A 182 -0.23 -0.38 -14.89
N PHE A 183 0.94 0.21 -14.71
CA PHE A 183 2.16 -0.09 -15.46
C PHE A 183 3.37 -0.11 -14.52
N VAL A 184 4.38 -0.87 -14.90
CA VAL A 184 5.72 -0.81 -14.31
C VAL A 184 6.75 -0.58 -15.41
N SER A 185 7.85 0.10 -15.08
CA SER A 185 8.96 0.30 -16.02
C SER A 185 9.53 -1.05 -16.49
N THR A 186 10.05 -1.12 -17.72
CA THR A 186 10.64 -2.36 -18.25
C THR A 186 11.78 -2.89 -17.36
N ALA A 187 12.56 -2.00 -16.76
CA ALA A 187 13.63 -2.37 -15.83
C ALA A 187 13.07 -3.08 -14.58
N LEU A 188 11.99 -2.55 -14.02
CA LEU A 188 11.29 -3.17 -12.89
C LEU A 188 10.63 -4.50 -13.29
N ALA A 189 9.99 -4.55 -14.46
CA ALA A 189 9.36 -5.75 -15.01
C ALA A 189 10.36 -6.90 -15.20
N ALA A 190 11.58 -6.61 -15.67
CA ALA A 190 12.64 -7.60 -15.85
C ALA A 190 13.00 -8.31 -14.53
N GLY A 191 12.90 -7.61 -13.40
CA GLY A 191 13.10 -8.19 -12.06
C GLY A 191 12.05 -9.23 -11.67
N PHE A 192 10.86 -9.20 -12.28
CA PHE A 192 9.76 -10.15 -12.00
C PHE A 192 9.69 -11.32 -12.98
N GLY A 193 10.39 -11.25 -14.10
CA GLY A 193 10.30 -12.22 -15.21
C GLY A 193 10.88 -13.61 -14.94
N THR A 194 11.50 -13.85 -13.77
CA THR A 194 12.05 -15.16 -13.42
C THR A 194 11.11 -15.89 -12.45
N PRO A 195 10.40 -16.95 -12.88
CA PRO A 195 9.60 -17.76 -11.97
C PRO A 195 10.48 -18.39 -10.90
N LEU A 196 10.31 -17.97 -9.65
CA LEU A 196 11.00 -18.59 -8.52
C LEU A 196 10.15 -19.74 -7.98
N ALA A 197 10.73 -20.94 -7.93
CA ALA A 197 10.12 -22.04 -7.20
C ALA A 197 9.93 -21.62 -5.73
N ALA A 198 8.78 -21.94 -5.13
CA ALA A 198 8.47 -21.54 -3.75
C ALA A 198 9.58 -21.93 -2.75
N GLY A 199 10.22 -23.10 -2.95
CA GLY A 199 11.33 -23.56 -2.12
C GLY A 199 12.61 -22.73 -2.24
N LEU A 200 12.82 -22.02 -3.36
CA LEU A 200 13.97 -21.14 -3.55
C LEU A 200 13.82 -19.81 -2.81
N ILE A 201 12.57 -19.33 -2.61
CA ILE A 201 12.29 -18.09 -1.86
C ILE A 201 12.85 -18.17 -0.43
N GLU A 202 12.83 -19.34 0.20
CA GLU A 202 13.33 -19.50 1.57
C GLU A 202 14.85 -19.36 1.69
N SER A 203 15.58 -19.58 0.60
CA SER A 203 17.04 -19.41 0.55
C SER A 203 17.50 -17.98 0.26
N LEU A 204 16.59 -17.08 -0.10
CA LEU A 204 16.91 -15.68 -0.39
C LEU A 204 17.03 -14.85 0.89
N PRO A 205 17.80 -13.74 0.86
CA PRO A 205 17.76 -12.74 1.92
C PRO A 205 16.32 -12.31 2.20
N GLU A 206 16.02 -11.99 3.46
CA GLU A 206 14.64 -11.67 3.86
C GLU A 206 14.08 -10.45 3.11
N GLY A 207 14.95 -9.47 2.87
CA GLY A 207 14.72 -8.28 2.07
C GLY A 207 16.05 -7.55 1.86
N PRO A 208 16.03 -6.43 1.13
CA PRO A 208 17.25 -5.69 0.82
C PRO A 208 17.94 -5.13 2.07
N GLY A 209 19.25 -4.94 1.99
CA GLY A 209 20.02 -4.32 3.07
C GLY A 209 19.65 -2.84 3.25
N GLU A 210 20.02 -2.25 4.38
CA GLU A 210 19.83 -0.82 4.61
C GLU A 210 20.57 0.04 3.58
N GLU A 211 21.78 -0.37 3.18
CA GLU A 211 22.53 0.30 2.13
C GLU A 211 21.85 0.25 0.76
N ASP A 212 21.33 -0.92 0.38
CA ASP A 212 20.56 -1.07 -0.86
C ASP A 212 19.34 -0.14 -0.86
N ARG A 213 18.57 -0.16 0.23
CA ARG A 213 17.39 0.70 0.41
C ARG A 213 17.75 2.19 0.32
N ARG A 214 18.85 2.60 0.94
CA ARG A 214 19.34 4.00 0.89
C ARG A 214 19.67 4.47 -0.53
N LEU A 215 20.13 3.56 -1.38
CA LEU A 215 20.47 3.84 -2.78
C LEU A 215 19.26 3.74 -3.72
N GLN A 216 18.19 3.08 -3.30
CA GLN A 216 16.96 2.94 -4.08
C GLN A 216 16.27 4.30 -4.28
N ARG A 217 15.69 4.49 -5.46
CA ARG A 217 14.81 5.61 -5.78
C ARG A 217 13.54 5.09 -6.43
N PHE A 218 12.44 5.76 -6.17
CA PHE A 218 11.18 5.51 -6.85
C PHE A 218 10.61 6.80 -7.43
N ARG A 219 9.89 6.65 -8.53
CA ARG A 219 9.07 7.66 -9.17
C ARG A 219 7.76 7.03 -9.60
N TYR A 220 6.67 7.55 -9.08
CA TYR A 220 5.31 7.13 -9.40
C TYR A 220 4.63 8.24 -10.18
N VAL A 221 4.15 7.90 -11.38
CA VAL A 221 3.53 8.86 -12.31
C VAL A 221 2.06 8.50 -12.45
N VAL A 222 1.19 9.50 -12.32
CA VAL A 222 -0.24 9.42 -12.57
C VAL A 222 -0.52 10.32 -13.78
N ASP A 223 -0.55 9.74 -14.96
CA ASP A 223 -0.97 10.42 -16.18
C ASP A 223 -2.48 10.33 -16.30
N ALA A 224 -3.14 11.46 -16.39
CA ALA A 224 -4.59 11.57 -16.46
C ALA A 224 -5.02 12.37 -17.68
N ARG A 225 -6.13 11.98 -18.29
CA ARG A 225 -6.79 12.74 -19.34
C ARG A 225 -8.18 13.14 -18.89
N THR A 226 -8.51 14.43 -19.02
CA THR A 226 -9.84 14.95 -18.70
C THR A 226 -10.86 14.58 -19.80
N LEU A 227 -12.15 14.77 -19.52
CA LEU A 227 -13.21 14.55 -20.53
C LEU A 227 -13.10 15.48 -21.75
N ASP A 228 -12.48 16.66 -21.59
CA ASP A 228 -12.19 17.59 -22.69
C ASP A 228 -10.78 17.44 -23.28
N ASN A 229 -10.15 16.28 -23.04
CA ASN A 229 -8.85 15.87 -23.61
C ASN A 229 -7.64 16.72 -23.19
N ARG A 230 -7.68 17.36 -22.02
CA ARG A 230 -6.48 17.93 -21.40
C ARG A 230 -5.66 16.81 -20.78
N GLU A 231 -4.34 16.89 -20.93
CA GLU A 231 -3.39 16.02 -20.26
C GLU A 231 -2.93 16.66 -18.95
N VAL A 232 -2.98 15.88 -17.87
CA VAL A 232 -2.59 16.28 -16.52
C VAL A 232 -1.71 15.19 -15.96
N GLN A 233 -0.65 15.56 -15.24
CA GLN A 233 0.27 14.62 -14.65
C GLN A 233 0.45 14.91 -13.16
N GLY A 234 0.32 13.86 -12.35
CA GLY A 234 0.82 13.84 -11.00
C GLY A 234 2.11 13.04 -10.92
N VAL A 235 3.06 13.48 -10.11
CA VAL A 235 4.29 12.72 -9.82
C VAL A 235 4.53 12.66 -8.32
N VAL A 236 4.86 11.48 -7.81
CA VAL A 236 5.42 11.26 -6.46
C VAL A 236 6.81 10.68 -6.58
N GLU A 237 7.78 11.21 -5.84
CA GLU A 237 9.17 10.78 -5.87
C GLU A 237 9.71 10.60 -4.46
N GLY A 238 10.61 9.63 -4.31
CA GLY A 238 11.26 9.36 -3.04
C GLY A 238 12.33 8.29 -3.14
N ARG A 239 12.65 7.71 -1.99
CA ARG A 239 13.65 6.64 -1.82
C ARG A 239 13.11 5.61 -0.86
N ASP A 240 13.71 4.42 -0.88
CA ASP A 240 13.40 3.37 0.09
C ASP A 240 11.90 3.05 0.18
N THR A 241 11.39 2.28 -0.78
CA THR A 241 9.99 1.87 -0.89
C THR A 241 9.49 1.16 0.36
N TYR A 242 10.33 0.33 1.00
CA TYR A 242 9.96 -0.40 2.21
C TYR A 242 9.92 0.49 3.46
N GLY A 243 10.90 1.38 3.63
CA GLY A 243 10.91 2.39 4.69
C GLY A 243 9.76 3.38 4.52
N THR A 244 9.51 3.82 3.29
CA THR A 244 8.38 4.70 2.93
C THR A 244 7.03 4.01 3.18
N THR A 245 6.90 2.73 2.87
CA THR A 245 5.71 1.94 3.23
C THR A 245 5.49 1.91 4.73
N ALA A 246 6.54 1.77 5.55
CA ALA A 246 6.40 1.82 7.01
C ALA A 246 5.91 3.19 7.50
N VAL A 247 6.46 4.28 6.96
CA VAL A 247 6.03 5.66 7.23
C VAL A 247 4.54 5.85 6.89
N ILE A 248 4.12 5.42 5.70
CA ILE A 248 2.76 5.60 5.20
C ILE A 248 1.77 4.72 5.94
N ALA A 249 2.10 3.47 6.25
CA ALA A 249 1.23 2.60 7.02
C ALA A 249 0.95 3.18 8.41
N VAL A 250 2.00 3.67 9.10
CA VAL A 250 1.84 4.33 10.41
C VAL A 250 1.03 5.61 10.27
N GLU A 251 1.37 6.49 9.32
CA GLU A 251 0.65 7.76 9.12
C GLU A 251 -0.83 7.55 8.79
N THR A 252 -1.14 6.58 7.90
CA THR A 252 -2.51 6.21 7.53
C THR A 252 -3.28 5.75 8.75
N LEU A 253 -2.70 4.85 9.55
CA LEU A 253 -3.37 4.34 10.75
C LEU A 253 -3.64 5.45 11.76
N LEU A 254 -2.67 6.34 12.00
CA LEU A 254 -2.82 7.46 12.93
C LEU A 254 -4.01 8.34 12.54
N ARG A 255 -4.13 8.70 11.26
CA ARG A 255 -5.27 9.49 10.77
C ARG A 255 -6.57 8.71 10.87
N LEU A 256 -6.54 7.41 10.60
CA LEU A 256 -7.71 6.54 10.69
C LEU A 256 -8.27 6.47 12.12
N THR A 257 -7.41 6.51 13.15
CA THR A 257 -7.83 6.53 14.56
C THR A 257 -8.64 7.76 14.95
N ALA A 258 -8.52 8.86 14.19
CA ALA A 258 -9.26 10.10 14.43
C ALA A 258 -10.61 10.15 13.67
N THR A 259 -10.92 9.13 12.87
CA THR A 259 -12.14 9.11 12.04
C THR A 259 -13.30 8.42 12.77
N ALA A 260 -14.52 8.83 12.46
CA ALA A 260 -15.74 8.10 12.83
C ALA A 260 -16.17 7.08 11.76
N ARG A 261 -15.30 6.79 10.78
CA ARG A 261 -15.63 5.90 9.66
C ARG A 261 -15.65 4.44 10.15
N THR A 262 -16.45 3.63 9.46
CA THR A 262 -16.55 2.19 9.70
C THR A 262 -16.39 1.45 8.38
N GLY A 263 -15.88 0.23 8.43
CA GLY A 263 -15.70 -0.61 7.25
C GLY A 263 -14.48 -0.22 6.41
N VAL A 264 -14.37 -0.87 5.26
CA VAL A 264 -13.20 -0.78 4.38
C VAL A 264 -13.34 0.40 3.40
N ALA A 265 -12.28 1.18 3.25
CA ALA A 265 -12.24 2.38 2.41
C ALA A 265 -10.93 2.47 1.61
N ALA A 266 -11.00 3.03 0.40
CA ALA A 266 -9.80 3.47 -0.30
C ALA A 266 -9.15 4.66 0.42
N PRO A 267 -7.84 4.92 0.22
CA PRO A 267 -7.16 6.05 0.84
C PRO A 267 -7.89 7.39 0.61
N GLY A 268 -8.24 7.72 -0.63
CA GLY A 268 -8.93 8.98 -0.97
C GLY A 268 -10.42 9.03 -0.61
N GLU A 269 -11.01 7.96 -0.05
CA GLU A 269 -12.34 8.02 0.58
C GLU A 269 -12.30 8.53 2.02
N VAL A 270 -11.12 8.57 2.66
CA VAL A 270 -11.00 8.80 4.11
C VAL A 270 -9.87 9.74 4.53
N LEU A 271 -8.80 9.87 3.73
CA LEU A 271 -7.68 10.74 4.02
C LEU A 271 -7.84 12.08 3.28
N ASP A 272 -7.49 13.18 3.96
CA ASP A 272 -7.28 14.46 3.28
C ASP A 272 -6.03 14.37 2.39
N ALA A 273 -6.22 14.44 1.07
CA ALA A 273 -5.15 14.18 0.11
C ALA A 273 -4.01 15.21 0.19
N ALA A 274 -4.34 16.49 0.33
CA ALA A 274 -3.34 17.56 0.36
C ALA A 274 -2.53 17.53 1.67
N GLU A 275 -3.21 17.36 2.80
CA GLU A 275 -2.56 17.28 4.11
C GLU A 275 -1.68 16.03 4.23
N PHE A 276 -2.16 14.88 3.75
CA PHE A 276 -1.40 13.63 3.82
C PHE A 276 -0.14 13.70 2.94
N LEU A 277 -0.30 14.06 1.66
CA LEU A 277 0.84 14.17 0.73
C LEU A 277 1.83 15.26 1.18
N GLY A 278 1.34 16.35 1.78
CA GLY A 278 2.19 17.39 2.39
C GLY A 278 3.00 16.87 3.56
N ALA A 279 2.40 16.07 4.45
CA ALA A 279 3.10 15.49 5.61
C ALA A 279 4.23 14.53 5.21
N LEU A 280 4.11 13.84 4.07
CA LEU A 280 5.16 12.97 3.55
C LEU A 280 6.45 13.73 3.18
N GLY A 281 6.38 15.04 2.97
CA GLY A 281 7.56 15.89 2.73
C GLY A 281 8.61 15.82 3.85
N ALA A 282 8.18 15.63 5.11
CA ALA A 282 9.09 15.46 6.25
C ALA A 282 9.93 14.17 6.17
N TYR A 283 9.55 13.25 5.27
CA TYR A 283 10.18 11.96 5.04
C TYR A 283 10.96 11.91 3.71
N GLY A 284 11.13 13.07 3.06
CA GLY A 284 11.86 13.16 1.78
C GLY A 284 11.04 12.63 0.60
N ILE A 285 9.72 12.56 0.72
CA ILE A 285 8.80 12.19 -0.35
C ILE A 285 8.18 13.46 -0.90
N SER A 286 8.46 13.76 -2.16
CA SER A 286 7.91 14.93 -2.84
C SER A 286 6.76 14.53 -3.75
N HIS A 287 5.79 15.43 -3.92
CA HIS A 287 4.72 15.28 -4.89
C HIS A 287 4.53 16.58 -5.68
N GLN A 288 4.04 16.45 -6.90
CA GLN A 288 3.66 17.58 -7.74
C GLN A 288 2.50 17.19 -8.65
N VAL A 289 1.69 18.18 -9.03
CA VAL A 289 0.64 18.02 -10.03
C VAL A 289 0.77 19.15 -11.05
N THR A 290 0.92 18.78 -12.32
CA THR A 290 1.10 19.67 -13.47
C THR A 290 0.02 19.42 -14.51
N GLY A 291 -0.46 20.48 -15.16
CA GLY A 291 -1.47 20.40 -16.21
C GLY A 291 -1.75 21.79 -16.77
N SER A 292 -2.16 21.88 -18.03
CA SER A 292 -2.58 23.15 -18.61
C SER A 292 -3.88 23.63 -17.97
N SER A 293 -3.96 24.93 -17.71
CA SER A 293 -5.18 25.63 -17.25
C SER A 293 -6.16 25.80 -18.41
#